data_AF-A0A7C2J090-F1
#
_entry.id   AF-A0A7C2J090-F1
#
_cell.length_a   1.000
_cell.length_b   1.000
_cell.length_c   1.000
_cell.angle_alpha   90.00
_cell.angle_beta   90.00
_cell.angle_gamma   90.00
#
_symmetry.space_group_name_H-M   'P 1'
#
loop_
_entity.id
_entity.type
_entity.pdbx_description
1 polymer ?
#
loop_
_entity_poly.entity_id
_entity_poly.type
_entity_poly.pdbx_seq_one_letter_code
_entity_poly.pdbx_strand_id
1 'polypeptide(L)'
;MDPEVEVRAHAKRQGPNLGGPCVVRGARTSALSRCFGFLCVPEHKGRGRGKEVVMERGRGPVPGGPRGPAPVADGVVRRFKVQIANSRFVDDSVMALCADLGRELAQGVGRMQQENSLTQVRKFFNQVRVLQNQARSTEDFGSVRPSLRVLQAQVAYSVARKNLSPAFKECFDAAAEKILASKEGGRELDDFVRFFEAMYAYFYFTQKTQSGGGR
;
A
#
# COMPACT_ATOMS: atom_id res chain seq x y z
N MET A 1 30.40 21.01 63.99
CA MET A 1 30.22 22.40 63.56
C MET A 1 29.75 22.36 62.13
N ASP A 2 28.43 22.31 61.95
CA ASP A 2 27.74 22.63 60.70
C ASP A 2 27.49 24.15 60.68
N PRO A 3 27.38 24.78 59.48
CA PRO A 3 26.04 24.89 58.90
C PRO A 3 25.95 24.77 57.36
N GLU A 4 24.92 24.04 56.93
CA GLU A 4 23.89 24.42 55.94
C GLU A 4 24.30 25.29 54.73
N VAL A 5 24.23 24.71 53.53
CA VAL A 5 24.16 25.46 52.27
C VAL A 5 22.71 25.45 51.76
N GLU A 6 22.17 26.67 51.74
CA GLU A 6 20.80 27.08 51.55
C GLU A 6 20.28 26.95 50.11
N VAL A 7 18.99 26.63 50.00
CA VAL A 7 18.16 26.53 48.81
C VAL A 7 17.89 27.92 48.20
N ARG A 8 18.03 28.09 46.88
CA ARG A 8 17.37 29.19 46.15
C ARG A 8 16.66 28.72 44.88
N ALA A 9 15.36 28.55 45.02
CA ALA A 9 14.39 28.44 43.94
C ALA A 9 14.23 29.80 43.24
N HIS A 10 14.39 29.84 41.92
CA HIS A 10 14.00 30.98 41.10
C HIS A 10 12.66 30.69 40.40
N ALA A 11 11.58 31.14 41.04
CA ALA A 11 10.29 31.34 40.39
C ALA A 11 10.31 32.68 39.63
N LYS A 12 9.99 32.68 38.32
CA LYS A 12 9.75 33.91 37.55
C LYS A 12 8.45 33.81 36.75
N ARG A 13 7.41 34.39 37.38
CA ARG A 13 6.38 35.29 36.85
C ARG A 13 5.60 34.88 35.59
N GLN A 14 4.31 34.64 35.85
CA GLN A 14 3.17 34.74 34.94
C GLN A 14 3.14 36.09 34.20
N GLY A 15 2.83 36.07 32.91
CA GLY A 15 2.33 37.22 32.16
C GLY A 15 0.95 36.88 31.59
N PRO A 16 -0.08 37.72 31.77
CA PRO A 16 -1.37 37.53 31.14
C PRO A 16 -1.31 38.02 29.68
N ASN A 17 -1.50 37.13 28.72
CA ASN A 17 -1.68 37.53 27.32
C ASN A 17 -3.17 37.75 27.05
N LEU A 18 -3.52 39.02 26.86
CA LEU A 18 -4.86 39.53 26.67
C LEU A 18 -5.42 39.04 25.33
N GLY A 19 -6.54 38.33 25.39
CA GLY A 19 -7.35 37.97 24.23
C GLY A 19 -7.87 39.23 23.54
N GLY A 20 -7.40 39.49 22.33
CA GLY A 20 -7.99 40.46 21.42
C GLY A 20 -9.21 39.87 20.70
N PRO A 21 -10.31 40.62 20.53
CA PRO A 21 -11.46 40.16 19.77
C PRO A 21 -11.13 40.11 18.27
N CYS A 22 -11.28 38.92 17.68
CA CYS A 22 -11.14 38.71 16.25
C CYS A 22 -12.38 39.28 15.54
N VAL A 23 -12.19 40.41 14.86
CA VAL A 23 -13.21 41.05 14.02
C VAL A 23 -13.45 40.17 12.79
N VAL A 24 -14.55 39.41 12.78
CA VAL A 24 -15.01 38.68 11.60
C VAL A 24 -15.76 39.67 10.70
N ARG A 25 -15.06 40.22 9.70
CA ARG A 25 -15.69 40.95 8.59
C ARG A 25 -16.34 39.94 7.64
N GLY A 26 -17.62 40.17 7.37
CA GLY A 26 -18.46 39.29 6.59
C GLY A 26 -18.07 39.17 5.11
N ALA A 27 -18.35 37.99 4.57
CA ALA A 27 -18.65 37.80 3.17
C ALA A 27 -20.11 37.37 3.07
N ARG A 28 -20.95 38.28 2.58
CA ARG A 28 -22.23 37.95 1.96
C ARG A 28 -21.92 37.08 0.73
N THR A 29 -22.64 35.98 0.51
CA THR A 29 -23.17 35.62 -0.82
C THR A 29 -24.09 34.40 -0.75
N SER A 30 -25.32 34.63 -1.21
CA SER A 30 -26.19 33.70 -1.93
C SER A 30 -26.54 32.35 -1.30
N ALA A 31 -27.66 32.37 -0.59
CA ALA A 31 -28.62 31.27 -0.62
C ALA A 31 -29.12 31.08 -2.06
N LEU A 32 -28.73 29.99 -2.70
CA LEU A 32 -29.45 29.42 -3.83
C LEU A 32 -29.71 27.95 -3.54
N SER A 33 -30.95 27.76 -3.07
CA SER A 33 -31.79 26.60 -3.27
C SER A 33 -31.33 25.71 -4.43
N ARG A 34 -30.89 24.48 -4.11
CA ARG A 34 -30.85 23.38 -5.07
C ARG A 34 -31.52 22.17 -4.43
N CYS A 35 -32.81 22.09 -4.75
CA CYS A 35 -33.53 20.89 -5.13
C CYS A 35 -33.03 19.57 -4.51
N PHE A 36 -33.82 19.13 -3.53
CA PHE A 36 -34.03 17.71 -3.23
C PHE A 36 -34.26 16.94 -4.55
N GLY A 37 -33.22 16.28 -5.03
CA GLY A 37 -33.29 15.31 -6.11
C GLY A 37 -33.90 14.04 -5.57
N PHE A 38 -35.22 13.96 -5.68
CA PHE A 38 -36.01 12.73 -5.61
C PHE A 38 -35.37 11.69 -6.55
N LEU A 39 -34.67 10.70 -5.98
CA LEU A 39 -34.26 9.52 -6.73
C LEU A 39 -35.52 8.67 -6.94
N CYS A 40 -36.21 8.95 -8.05
CA CYS A 40 -37.12 8.01 -8.69
C CYS A 40 -36.37 6.70 -8.91
N VAL A 41 -36.77 5.66 -8.18
CA VAL A 41 -36.41 4.27 -8.47
C VAL A 41 -37.27 3.83 -9.66
N PRO A 42 -36.71 3.54 -10.85
CA PRO A 42 -37.49 2.96 -11.93
C PRO A 42 -37.84 1.51 -11.58
N GLU A 43 -39.14 1.27 -11.49
CA GLU A 43 -39.78 -0.04 -11.39
C GLU A 43 -39.48 -0.86 -12.67
N HIS A 44 -38.58 -1.83 -12.57
CA HIS A 44 -38.28 -2.73 -13.68
C HIS A 44 -39.39 -3.80 -13.81
N LYS A 45 -40.37 -3.47 -14.65
CA LYS A 45 -41.36 -4.39 -15.20
C LYS A 45 -40.67 -5.57 -15.88
N GLY A 46 -40.97 -6.77 -15.37
CA GLY A 46 -40.54 -8.02 -15.97
C GLY A 46 -41.03 -8.17 -17.40
N ARG A 47 -40.14 -8.67 -18.26
CA ARG A 47 -40.52 -9.25 -19.55
C ARG A 47 -39.66 -10.47 -19.78
N GLY A 48 -40.24 -11.63 -19.50
CA GLY A 48 -39.70 -12.92 -19.89
C GLY A 48 -39.49 -12.96 -21.40
N ARG A 49 -38.28 -13.33 -21.81
CA ARG A 49 -38.00 -13.86 -23.14
C ARG A 49 -37.46 -15.27 -22.95
N GLY A 50 -38.12 -16.20 -23.65
CA GLY A 50 -37.87 -17.62 -23.58
C GLY A 50 -36.40 -17.96 -23.85
N LYS A 51 -35.89 -18.88 -23.04
CA LYS A 51 -34.67 -19.60 -23.35
C LYS A 51 -34.99 -20.57 -24.48
N GLU A 52 -34.59 -20.22 -25.68
CA GLU A 52 -34.41 -21.19 -26.75
C GLU A 52 -33.17 -22.02 -26.39
N VAL A 53 -33.40 -23.30 -26.08
CA VAL A 53 -32.36 -24.27 -25.77
C VAL A 53 -31.74 -24.69 -27.09
N VAL A 54 -30.73 -23.94 -27.55
CA VAL A 54 -29.85 -24.41 -28.62
C VAL A 54 -28.92 -25.47 -28.00
N MET A 55 -29.25 -26.73 -28.25
CA MET A 55 -28.35 -27.85 -28.04
C MET A 55 -27.15 -27.73 -28.98
N GLU A 56 -26.09 -27.02 -28.55
CA GLU A 56 -24.78 -27.14 -29.19
C GLU A 56 -24.24 -28.55 -28.93
N ARG A 57 -24.06 -29.27 -30.03
CA ARG A 57 -23.46 -30.60 -30.11
C ARG A 57 -22.03 -30.55 -29.61
N GLY A 58 -21.62 -31.61 -28.91
CA GLY A 58 -20.37 -31.69 -28.17
C GLY A 58 -19.13 -31.29 -28.96
N ARG A 59 -18.36 -30.36 -28.37
CA ARG A 59 -16.94 -30.22 -28.64
C ARG A 59 -16.22 -31.21 -27.72
N GLY A 60 -15.59 -32.22 -28.33
CA GLY A 60 -14.79 -33.22 -27.62
C GLY A 60 -13.65 -32.59 -26.82
N PRO A 61 -13.04 -33.36 -25.90
CA PRO A 61 -11.93 -32.91 -25.09
C PRO A 61 -10.75 -32.53 -26.00
N VAL A 62 -10.39 -31.24 -25.99
CA VAL A 62 -9.21 -30.74 -26.68
C VAL A 62 -7.98 -31.33 -25.96
N PRO A 63 -7.12 -32.12 -26.62
CA PRO A 63 -5.92 -32.66 -26.01
C PRO A 63 -5.01 -31.51 -25.59
N GLY A 64 -4.72 -31.44 -24.28
CA GLY A 64 -3.85 -30.44 -23.70
C GLY A 64 -2.46 -30.54 -24.31
N GLY A 65 -2.14 -29.62 -25.22
CA GLY A 65 -0.77 -29.40 -25.65
C GLY A 65 0.14 -29.12 -24.44
N PRO A 66 1.45 -29.42 -24.55
CA PRO A 66 2.38 -29.23 -23.46
C PRO A 66 2.29 -27.77 -22.98
N ARG A 67 1.83 -27.60 -21.74
CA ARG A 67 1.92 -26.32 -21.04
C ARG A 67 3.40 -25.95 -21.08
N GLY A 68 3.73 -24.92 -21.86
CA GLY A 68 5.07 -24.35 -21.85
C GLY A 68 5.47 -24.04 -20.41
N PRO A 69 6.78 -24.08 -20.09
CA PRO A 69 7.25 -23.81 -18.74
C PRO A 69 6.64 -22.49 -18.24
N ALA A 70 6.04 -22.56 -17.04
CA ALA A 70 5.45 -21.41 -16.39
C ALA A 70 6.47 -20.24 -16.34
N PRO A 71 6.01 -18.98 -16.48
CA PRO A 71 6.91 -17.83 -16.54
C PRO A 71 7.82 -17.80 -15.31
N VAL A 72 9.12 -17.64 -15.56
CA VAL A 72 10.24 -17.70 -14.60
C VAL A 72 10.23 -16.56 -13.57
N ALA A 73 9.18 -15.71 -13.60
CA ALA A 73 8.94 -14.60 -12.67
C ALA A 73 8.84 -15.03 -11.18
N ASP A 74 8.61 -16.32 -10.92
CA ASP A 74 8.47 -16.87 -9.56
C ASP A 74 9.77 -16.88 -8.74
N GLY A 75 10.95 -16.84 -9.39
CA GLY A 75 12.21 -17.13 -8.73
C GLY A 75 12.59 -16.12 -7.63
N VAL A 76 12.48 -14.82 -7.93
CA VAL A 76 12.89 -13.76 -7.00
C VAL A 76 11.90 -13.65 -5.83
N VAL A 77 10.60 -13.60 -6.14
CA VAL A 77 9.53 -13.52 -5.13
C VAL A 77 9.58 -14.71 -4.19
N ARG A 78 9.78 -15.92 -4.71
CA ARG A 78 9.94 -17.12 -3.88
C ARG A 78 11.17 -17.05 -2.97
N ARG A 79 12.32 -16.61 -3.49
CA ARG A 79 13.54 -16.41 -2.67
C ARG A 79 13.29 -15.40 -1.55
N PHE A 80 12.64 -14.28 -1.85
CA PHE A 80 12.26 -13.27 -0.88
C PHE A 80 11.39 -13.86 0.23
N LYS A 81 10.31 -14.58 -0.12
CA LYS A 81 9.41 -15.24 0.86
C LYS A 81 10.15 -16.17 1.80
N VAL A 82 11.08 -16.99 1.27
CA VAL A 82 11.88 -17.92 2.07
C VAL A 82 12.83 -17.17 3.01
N GLN A 83 13.45 -16.08 2.56
CA GLN A 83 14.37 -15.33 3.40
C GLN A 83 13.67 -14.56 4.51
N ILE A 84 12.59 -13.83 4.21
CA ILE A 84 11.90 -13.06 5.25
C ILE A 84 11.27 -13.94 6.34
N ALA A 85 10.96 -15.20 6.03
CA ALA A 85 10.45 -16.14 7.02
C ALA A 85 11.47 -16.43 8.14
N ASN A 86 12.77 -16.32 7.85
CA ASN A 86 13.85 -16.70 8.77
C ASN A 86 14.75 -15.52 9.19
N SER A 87 14.60 -14.35 8.57
CA SER A 87 15.50 -13.20 8.70
C SER A 87 14.72 -11.90 8.75
N ARG A 88 15.25 -10.86 9.41
CA ARG A 88 14.63 -9.51 9.44
C ARG A 88 14.71 -8.84 8.07
N PHE A 89 13.82 -7.88 7.80
CA PHE A 89 13.82 -7.18 6.51
C PHE A 89 15.10 -6.38 6.25
N VAL A 90 15.80 -5.98 7.31
CA VAL A 90 17.05 -5.21 7.26
C VAL A 90 18.31 -6.08 7.20
N ASP A 91 18.17 -7.41 7.25
CA ASP A 91 19.33 -8.30 7.14
C ASP A 91 19.93 -8.22 5.73
N ASP A 92 21.26 -8.27 5.64
CA ASP A 92 21.99 -8.07 4.38
C ASP A 92 21.54 -9.00 3.26
N SER A 93 21.21 -10.26 3.59
CA SER A 93 20.71 -11.23 2.62
C SER A 93 19.39 -10.80 1.99
N VAL A 94 18.48 -10.22 2.80
CA VAL A 94 17.16 -9.74 2.35
C VAL A 94 17.33 -8.44 1.58
N MET A 95 18.16 -7.52 2.08
CA MET A 95 18.45 -6.25 1.42
C MET A 95 19.10 -6.44 0.06
N ALA A 96 19.93 -7.48 -0.13
CA ALA A 96 20.52 -7.83 -1.42
C ALA A 96 19.45 -8.19 -2.49
N LEU A 97 18.26 -8.63 -2.08
CA LEU A 97 17.16 -8.93 -3.00
C LEU A 97 16.43 -7.68 -3.51
N CYS A 98 16.61 -6.51 -2.90
CA CYS A 98 15.93 -5.27 -3.29
C CYS A 98 16.15 -4.91 -4.77
N ALA A 99 17.36 -5.13 -5.28
CA ALA A 99 17.70 -4.83 -6.67
C ALA A 99 17.00 -5.79 -7.65
N ASP A 100 16.98 -7.09 -7.33
CA ASP A 100 16.29 -8.10 -8.14
C ASP A 100 14.78 -7.87 -8.14
N LEU A 101 14.19 -7.63 -6.97
CA LEU A 101 12.76 -7.34 -6.83
C LEU A 101 12.37 -6.05 -7.54
N GLY A 102 13.16 -4.98 -7.38
CA GLY A 102 12.90 -3.71 -8.05
C GLY A 102 12.90 -3.86 -9.58
N ARG A 103 13.81 -4.68 -10.13
CA ARG A 103 13.85 -5.01 -11.57
C ARG A 103 12.66 -5.86 -12.00
N GLU A 104 12.34 -6.91 -11.26
CA GLU A 104 11.20 -7.80 -11.52
C GLU A 104 9.89 -7.01 -11.60
N LEU A 105 9.67 -6.14 -10.61
CA LEU A 105 8.49 -5.28 -10.55
C LEU A 105 8.44 -4.26 -11.69
N ALA A 106 9.59 -3.79 -12.19
CA ALA A 106 9.64 -2.87 -13.32
C ALA A 106 9.37 -3.55 -14.67
N GLN A 107 9.59 -4.87 -14.79
CA GLN A 107 9.37 -5.60 -16.03
C GLN A 107 7.90 -5.99 -16.25
N GLY A 108 7.13 -6.17 -15.18
CA GLY A 108 5.69 -6.49 -15.23
C GLY A 108 5.38 -7.85 -15.87
N VAL A 109 4.11 -8.28 -15.81
CA VAL A 109 3.66 -9.52 -16.47
C VAL A 109 3.27 -9.22 -17.92
N GLY A 110 4.28 -8.98 -18.76
CA GLY A 110 4.14 -8.89 -20.22
C GLY A 110 4.35 -7.50 -20.81
N ARG A 111 4.99 -7.47 -22.00
CA ARG A 111 5.47 -6.25 -22.69
C ARG A 111 4.37 -5.26 -23.12
N MET A 112 3.08 -5.59 -22.98
CA MET A 112 1.96 -4.79 -23.51
C MET A 112 1.10 -4.09 -22.44
N GLN A 113 1.23 -4.42 -21.15
CA GLN A 113 0.54 -3.71 -20.07
C GLN A 113 1.57 -3.15 -19.10
N GLN A 114 1.60 -1.83 -18.94
CA GLN A 114 2.35 -1.16 -17.88
C GLN A 114 1.69 -1.46 -16.53
N GLU A 115 1.87 -2.68 -16.05
CA GLU A 115 1.63 -3.02 -14.66
C GLU A 115 2.67 -2.30 -13.78
N ASN A 116 2.33 -2.08 -12.51
CA ASN A 116 3.21 -1.41 -11.56
C ASN A 116 3.64 -0.03 -12.05
N SER A 117 2.71 0.85 -12.43
CA SER A 117 3.10 2.22 -12.77
C SER A 117 3.72 2.91 -11.55
N LEU A 118 4.68 3.81 -11.80
CA LEU A 118 5.42 4.49 -10.74
C LEU A 118 4.48 5.14 -9.72
N THR A 119 3.42 5.79 -10.20
CA THR A 119 2.41 6.47 -9.37
C THR A 119 1.68 5.48 -8.47
N GLN A 120 1.35 4.28 -8.95
CA GLN A 120 0.65 3.27 -8.16
C GLN A 120 1.56 2.72 -7.06
N VAL A 121 2.79 2.30 -7.39
CA VAL A 121 3.73 1.77 -6.40
C VAL A 121 4.05 2.84 -5.33
N ARG A 122 4.26 4.09 -5.76
CA ARG A 122 4.49 5.22 -4.84
C ARG A 122 3.30 5.47 -3.90
N LYS A 123 2.07 5.35 -4.40
CA LYS A 123 0.86 5.50 -3.59
C LYS A 123 0.86 4.48 -2.44
N PHE A 124 1.13 3.20 -2.73
CA PHE A 124 1.20 2.17 -1.70
C PHE A 124 2.33 2.40 -0.72
N PHE A 125 3.52 2.77 -1.20
CA PHE A 125 4.65 3.13 -0.34
C PHE A 125 4.28 4.25 0.65
N ASN A 126 3.64 5.32 0.17
CA ASN A 126 3.19 6.41 1.03
C ASN A 126 2.17 5.93 2.08
N GLN A 127 1.24 5.03 1.73
CA GLN A 127 0.29 4.47 2.68
C GLN A 127 1.00 3.66 3.78
N VAL A 128 2.00 2.83 3.42
CA VAL A 128 2.81 2.11 4.42
C VAL A 128 3.53 3.08 5.35
N ARG A 129 4.10 4.18 4.84
CA ARG A 129 4.74 5.21 5.67
C ARG A 129 3.76 5.91 6.62
N VAL A 130 2.52 6.13 6.19
CA VAL A 130 1.49 6.68 7.08
C VAL A 130 1.20 5.70 8.22
N LEU A 131 1.08 4.40 7.94
CA LEU A 131 0.90 3.38 8.99
C LEU A 131 2.09 3.32 9.95
N GLN A 132 3.31 3.43 9.44
CA GLN A 132 4.52 3.50 10.26
C GLN A 132 4.47 4.69 11.23
N ASN A 133 4.15 5.87 10.72
CA ASN A 133 4.04 7.07 11.55
C ASN A 133 2.94 6.92 12.60
N GLN A 134 1.79 6.33 12.23
CA GLN A 134 0.72 6.03 13.19
C GLN A 134 1.19 5.08 14.29
N ALA A 135 1.87 3.98 13.94
CA ALA A 135 2.38 3.01 14.89
C ALA A 135 3.41 3.60 15.86
N ARG A 136 4.24 4.55 15.38
CA ARG A 136 5.20 5.28 16.22
C ARG A 136 4.54 6.28 17.15
N SER A 137 3.48 6.94 16.70
CA SER A 137 2.78 7.96 17.50
C SER A 137 1.88 7.38 18.59
N THR A 138 1.26 6.22 18.36
CA THR A 138 0.36 5.60 19.34
C THR A 138 1.08 4.72 20.35
N GLU A 139 2.34 4.37 20.09
CA GLU A 139 3.12 3.32 20.79
C GLU A 139 2.40 1.94 20.86
N ASP A 140 1.24 1.80 20.20
CA ASP A 140 0.46 0.59 20.11
C ASP A 140 0.30 0.16 18.65
N PHE A 141 1.00 -0.92 18.30
CA PHE A 141 0.89 -1.55 16.99
C PHE A 141 -0.50 -2.17 16.77
N GLY A 142 -1.23 -2.53 17.83
CA GLY A 142 -2.59 -3.10 17.76
C GLY A 142 -3.53 -2.22 16.93
N SER A 143 -3.47 -0.91 17.14
CA SER A 143 -4.26 0.10 16.43
C SER A 143 -4.06 0.14 14.90
N VAL A 144 -2.88 -0.24 14.39
CA VAL A 144 -2.56 -0.18 12.94
C VAL A 144 -2.81 -1.50 12.20
N ARG A 145 -2.99 -2.62 12.92
CA ARG A 145 -3.24 -3.94 12.32
C ARG A 145 -4.44 -3.95 11.36
N PRO A 146 -5.61 -3.37 11.71
CA PRO A 146 -6.75 -3.33 10.79
C PRO A 146 -6.42 -2.56 9.51
N SER A 147 -5.72 -1.43 9.64
CA SER A 147 -5.32 -0.60 8.50
C SER A 147 -4.34 -1.32 7.57
N LEU A 148 -3.42 -2.12 8.12
CA LEU A 148 -2.53 -2.97 7.32
C LEU A 148 -3.30 -4.05 6.55
N ARG A 149 -4.30 -4.68 7.17
CA ARG A 149 -5.20 -5.64 6.48
C ARG A 149 -6.00 -4.98 5.36
N VAL A 150 -6.53 -3.77 5.58
CA VAL A 150 -7.20 -2.98 4.55
C VAL A 150 -6.24 -2.68 3.40
N LEU A 151 -4.98 -2.36 3.70
CA LEU A 151 -3.97 -2.11 2.68
C LEU A 151 -3.69 -3.36 1.82
N GLN A 152 -3.62 -4.57 2.41
CA GLN A 152 -3.54 -5.82 1.65
C GLN A 152 -4.73 -5.98 0.69
N ALA A 153 -5.96 -5.71 1.15
CA ALA A 153 -7.14 -5.77 0.29
C ALA A 153 -7.10 -4.75 -0.85
N GLN A 154 -6.58 -3.54 -0.62
CA GLN A 154 -6.38 -2.53 -1.66
C GLN A 154 -5.34 -2.96 -2.71
N VAL A 155 -4.26 -3.63 -2.29
CA VAL A 155 -3.27 -4.22 -3.20
C VAL A 155 -3.92 -5.32 -4.04
N ALA A 156 -4.67 -6.25 -3.41
CA ALA A 156 -5.38 -7.30 -4.11
C ALA A 156 -6.37 -6.76 -5.15
N TYR A 157 -7.13 -5.73 -4.79
CA TYR A 157 -8.05 -5.04 -5.69
C TYR A 157 -7.31 -4.39 -6.88
N SER A 158 -6.14 -3.80 -6.63
CA SER A 158 -5.32 -3.17 -7.68
C SER A 158 -4.73 -4.17 -8.66
N VAL A 159 -4.37 -5.37 -8.19
CA VAL A 159 -4.01 -6.50 -9.07
C VAL A 159 -5.19 -6.96 -9.90
N ALA A 160 -6.39 -7.10 -9.31
CA ALA A 160 -7.60 -7.45 -10.06
C ALA A 160 -7.94 -6.43 -11.17
N ARG A 161 -7.59 -5.16 -10.94
CA ARG A 161 -7.70 -4.06 -11.91
C ARG A 161 -6.54 -3.98 -12.91
N LYS A 162 -5.58 -4.91 -12.86
CA LYS A 162 -4.36 -4.93 -13.70
C LYS A 162 -3.47 -3.68 -13.56
N ASN A 163 -3.58 -2.98 -12.44
CA ASN A 163 -2.73 -1.83 -12.14
C ASN A 163 -1.40 -2.26 -11.48
N LEU A 164 -1.41 -3.42 -10.84
CA LEU A 164 -0.25 -4.03 -10.18
C LEU A 164 -0.09 -5.47 -10.66
N SER A 165 1.16 -5.92 -10.70
CA SER A 165 1.48 -7.32 -10.99
C SER A 165 1.09 -8.25 -9.83
N PRO A 166 0.74 -9.51 -10.10
CA PRO A 166 0.60 -10.55 -9.07
C PRO A 166 1.85 -10.69 -8.18
N ALA A 167 3.05 -10.59 -8.77
CA ALA A 167 4.33 -10.63 -8.05
C ALA A 167 4.44 -9.56 -6.95
N PHE A 168 3.96 -8.34 -7.23
CA PHE A 168 3.90 -7.26 -6.23
C PHE A 168 3.00 -7.64 -5.06
N LYS A 169 1.80 -8.16 -5.34
CA LYS A 169 0.85 -8.59 -4.30
C LYS A 169 1.45 -9.70 -3.46
N GLU A 170 2.08 -10.69 -4.07
CA GLU A 170 2.69 -11.80 -3.33
C GLU A 170 3.83 -11.35 -2.41
N CYS A 171 4.68 -10.43 -2.88
CA CYS A 171 5.71 -9.81 -2.03
C CYS A 171 5.08 -9.06 -0.86
N PHE A 172 4.08 -8.22 -1.16
CA PHE A 172 3.41 -7.40 -0.15
C PHE A 172 2.67 -8.23 0.89
N ASP A 173 1.95 -9.27 0.45
CA ASP A 173 1.21 -10.14 1.35
C ASP A 173 2.14 -10.92 2.27
N ALA A 174 3.23 -11.48 1.75
CA ALA A 174 4.20 -12.19 2.58
C ALA A 174 4.84 -11.27 3.63
N ALA A 175 5.17 -10.03 3.26
CA ALA A 175 5.68 -9.04 4.20
C ALA A 175 4.64 -8.66 5.26
N ALA A 176 3.40 -8.36 4.84
CA ALA A 176 2.32 -7.98 5.75
C ALA A 176 1.95 -9.12 6.72
N GLU A 177 1.91 -10.36 6.25
CA GLU A 177 1.66 -11.55 7.08
C GLU A 177 2.74 -11.71 8.15
N LYS A 178 4.00 -11.57 7.78
CA LYS A 178 5.12 -11.58 8.73
C LYS A 178 4.96 -10.49 9.79
N ILE A 179 4.70 -9.25 9.38
CA ILE A 179 4.53 -8.11 10.30
C ILE A 179 3.37 -8.38 11.27
N LEU A 180 2.26 -8.91 10.79
CA LEU A 180 1.07 -9.20 11.59
C LEU A 180 1.24 -10.41 12.53
N ALA A 181 2.06 -11.39 12.16
CA ALA A 181 2.37 -12.54 12.99
C ALA A 181 3.41 -12.23 14.09
N SER A 182 4.22 -11.18 13.91
CA SER A 182 5.26 -10.80 14.85
C SER A 182 4.70 -10.20 16.15
N LYS A 183 5.34 -10.57 17.26
CA LYS A 183 5.14 -9.91 18.57
C LYS A 183 5.70 -8.48 18.57
N GLU A 184 6.73 -8.23 17.76
CA GLU A 184 7.37 -6.91 17.57
C GLU A 184 6.86 -6.24 16.28
N GLY A 185 5.55 -6.30 16.01
CA GLY A 185 4.97 -5.84 14.74
C GLY A 185 5.31 -4.40 14.36
N GLY A 186 5.43 -3.49 15.34
CA GLY A 186 5.89 -2.11 15.10
C GLY A 186 7.32 -2.03 14.57
N ARG A 187 8.23 -2.85 15.12
CA ARG A 187 9.63 -2.93 14.66
C ARG A 187 9.74 -3.61 13.30
N GLU A 188 8.99 -4.68 13.07
CA GLU A 188 8.93 -5.35 11.77
C GLU A 188 8.36 -4.43 10.69
N LEU A 189 7.36 -3.60 11.01
CA LEU A 189 6.84 -2.58 10.11
C LEU A 189 7.91 -1.53 9.77
N ASP A 190 8.68 -1.09 10.76
CA ASP A 190 9.80 -0.17 10.57
C ASP A 190 10.89 -0.74 9.66
N ASP A 191 11.28 -2.00 9.88
CA ASP A 191 12.25 -2.71 9.06
C ASP A 191 11.71 -2.89 7.63
N PHE A 192 10.43 -3.24 7.48
CA PHE A 192 9.78 -3.36 6.18
C PHE A 192 9.75 -2.04 5.40
N VAL A 193 9.51 -0.90 6.06
CA VAL A 193 9.54 0.41 5.37
C VAL A 193 10.92 0.69 4.78
N ARG A 194 12.00 0.39 5.51
CA ARG A 194 13.38 0.58 5.02
C ARG A 194 13.66 -0.32 3.82
N PHE A 195 13.24 -1.58 3.90
CA PHE A 195 13.33 -2.52 2.79
C PHE A 195 12.52 -2.05 1.57
N PHE A 196 11.27 -1.62 1.76
CA PHE A 196 10.40 -1.11 0.69
C PHE A 196 11.05 0.12 0.05
N GLU A 197 11.57 1.07 0.84
CA GLU A 197 12.26 2.24 0.32
C GLU A 197 13.45 1.87 -0.59
N ALA A 198 14.30 0.92 -0.16
CA ALA A 198 15.42 0.43 -0.96
C ALA A 198 14.96 -0.26 -2.25
N MET A 199 14.00 -1.17 -2.17
CA MET A 199 13.42 -1.85 -3.34
C MET A 199 12.75 -0.86 -4.30
N TYR A 200 12.01 0.13 -3.78
CA TYR A 200 11.37 1.19 -4.57
C TYR A 200 12.39 2.07 -5.29
N ALA A 201 13.54 2.36 -4.66
CA ALA A 201 14.62 3.11 -5.32
C ALA A 201 15.16 2.37 -6.55
N TYR A 202 15.41 1.06 -6.46
CA TYR A 202 15.83 0.24 -7.62
C TYR A 202 14.75 0.14 -8.69
N PHE A 203 13.49 0.00 -8.29
CA PHE A 203 12.35 0.01 -9.19
C PHE A 203 12.24 1.35 -9.95
N TYR A 204 12.35 2.49 -9.25
CA TYR A 204 12.34 3.82 -9.84
C TYR A 204 13.49 4.02 -10.84
N PHE A 205 14.70 3.60 -10.45
CA PHE A 205 15.88 3.66 -11.31
C PHE A 205 15.66 2.87 -12.62
N THR A 206 15.09 1.66 -12.51
CA THR A 206 14.85 0.78 -13.67
C THR A 206 13.82 1.37 -14.63
N GLN A 207 12.68 1.86 -14.11
CA GLN A 207 11.63 2.55 -14.89
C GLN A 207 12.17 3.77 -15.65
N LYS A 208 13.02 4.58 -14.99
CA LYS A 208 13.60 5.77 -15.60
C LYS A 208 14.57 5.43 -16.73
N THR A 209 15.40 4.40 -16.53
CA THR A 209 16.37 3.94 -17.54
C THR A 209 15.67 3.38 -18.78
N GLN A 210 14.58 2.63 -18.61
CA GLN A 210 13.77 2.12 -19.73
C GLN A 210 13.12 3.26 -20.55
N SER A 211 12.74 4.36 -19.89
CA SER A 211 12.13 5.52 -20.55
C SER A 211 13.14 6.44 -21.25
N GLY A 212 14.44 6.33 -20.90
CA GLY A 212 15.50 7.22 -21.38
C GLY A 212 16.27 6.71 -22.61
N GLY A 213 16.13 5.43 -22.97
CA GLY A 213 16.86 4.79 -24.08
C GLY A 213 16.29 5.01 -25.48
N GLY A 214 15.34 5.95 -25.64
CA GLY A 214 14.68 6.27 -26.91
C GLY A 214 15.04 7.66 -27.45
N ARG A 215 16.31 8.05 -27.40
CA ARG A 215 16.82 9.24 -28.11
C ARG A 215 17.88 8.85 -29.11
#